data_AF-A0A9Q9UDX6-F1
#
_entry.id   AF-A0A9Q9UDX6-F1
#
_cell.length_a   1.000
_cell.length_b   1.000
_cell.length_c   1.000
_cell.angle_alpha   90.00
_cell.angle_beta   90.00
_cell.angle_gamma   90.00
#
_symmetry.space_group_name_H-M   'P 1'
#
loop_
_entity.id
_entity.type
_entity.pdbx_description
1 polymer ?
#
loop_
_entity_poly.entity_id
_entity_poly.type
_entity_poly.pdbx_seq_one_letter_code
_entity_poly.pdbx_strand_id
1 'polypeptide(L)'
;MYPRKGGGWRYPHFFFSSAAECEEACLLLRKNTRDLEVLPLYSELPENQKSRVLQTRTKRMCVCATNIAEASMIVDGIIHIIDLGKAKHNGYNPRMRLNALITGPISQTAARLRADCAGRNKPGFCYRLYTYKSFKEEMKAFSPPKIHENGISEFISKLKAMGLDSVAEFDFVDPPHPEILFRGLEDLGHMGYIDSKGAITERGRQASKLHVHPVWFNAIVEAHKLGCSLEMLALAALDGSNIYLRPHGWCFDAFLNHSVPDEVARVRQQLKEQFHLLFSDWRAPNTTPFIDPNYEINIRKALTRTFYYRSDFRDPAGIDQYRVVRANWQVDIHPDSHQVGANHECIIFGNLTYSGIQYMSNVTAVEPEWLAELDFFKEKNWPRKPNGVYRMPILQTTILPLQPKKDPKNTPE
;
A
#
# COMPACT_ATOMS: atom_id res chain seq x y z
N MET A 1 -35.52 -34.49 -9.71
CA MET A 1 -35.84 -35.53 -8.72
C MET A 1 -35.82 -34.94 -7.31
N TYR A 2 -36.97 -35.03 -6.63
CA TYR A 2 -37.29 -34.76 -5.22
C TYR A 2 -37.02 -33.38 -4.57
N PRO A 3 -38.08 -32.63 -4.22
CA PRO A 3 -38.01 -31.65 -3.14
C PRO A 3 -38.16 -32.40 -1.81
N ARG A 4 -37.08 -32.52 -1.03
CA ARG A 4 -37.18 -33.06 0.34
C ARG A 4 -37.71 -31.96 1.28
N LYS A 5 -38.94 -32.16 1.74
CA LYS A 5 -39.49 -31.53 2.96
C LYS A 5 -38.50 -31.76 4.12
N GLY A 6 -38.07 -30.68 4.78
CA GLY A 6 -37.29 -30.74 6.04
C GLY A 6 -35.78 -30.48 5.97
N GLY A 7 -35.20 -30.18 4.80
CA GLY A 7 -33.76 -29.89 4.68
C GLY A 7 -33.49 -28.39 4.58
N GLY A 8 -32.79 -27.82 5.56
CA GLY A 8 -32.28 -26.43 5.50
C GLY A 8 -31.63 -26.11 4.16
N TRP A 9 -31.85 -24.88 3.68
CA TRP A 9 -31.44 -24.39 2.38
C TRP A 9 -29.94 -24.64 2.11
N ARG A 10 -29.63 -25.05 0.88
CA ARG A 10 -28.27 -25.36 0.43
C ARG A 10 -27.68 -24.11 -0.22
N TYR A 11 -26.66 -23.51 0.39
CA TYR A 11 -26.06 -22.26 -0.11
C TYR A 11 -24.73 -22.53 -0.84
N PRO A 12 -24.61 -22.16 -2.13
CA PRO A 12 -23.33 -22.16 -2.82
C PRO A 12 -22.47 -20.97 -2.42
N HIS A 13 -21.16 -21.17 -2.43
CA HIS A 13 -20.17 -20.14 -2.15
C HIS A 13 -18.99 -20.28 -3.11
N PHE A 14 -18.73 -19.21 -3.86
CA PHE A 14 -17.67 -19.14 -4.84
C PHE A 14 -16.48 -18.36 -4.26
N PHE A 15 -15.29 -18.94 -4.36
CA PHE A 15 -14.04 -18.24 -4.06
C PHE A 15 -13.42 -17.67 -5.33
N PHE A 16 -13.37 -16.34 -5.42
CA PHE A 16 -12.72 -15.57 -6.48
C PHE A 16 -11.41 -14.94 -6.00
N SER A 17 -10.61 -14.44 -6.93
CA SER A 17 -9.31 -13.84 -6.62
C SER A 17 -9.39 -12.34 -6.31
N SER A 18 -10.45 -11.65 -6.75
CA SER A 18 -10.59 -10.19 -6.60
C SER A 18 -12.04 -9.72 -6.43
N ALA A 19 -12.21 -8.49 -5.94
CA ALA A 19 -13.51 -7.84 -5.82
C ALA A 19 -14.22 -7.67 -7.18
N ALA A 20 -13.48 -7.33 -8.24
CA ALA A 20 -14.03 -7.18 -9.59
C ALA A 20 -14.64 -8.50 -10.11
N GLU A 21 -13.94 -9.62 -9.93
CA GLU A 21 -14.47 -10.95 -10.27
C GLU A 21 -15.70 -11.30 -9.44
N CYS A 22 -15.72 -10.94 -8.15
CA CYS A 22 -16.89 -11.17 -7.28
C CYS A 22 -18.12 -10.40 -7.80
N GLU A 23 -17.95 -9.13 -8.15
CA GLU A 23 -19.04 -8.28 -8.66
C GLU A 23 -19.54 -8.74 -10.03
N GLU A 24 -18.64 -9.07 -10.95
CA GLU A 24 -19.00 -9.61 -12.26
C GLU A 24 -19.79 -10.93 -12.12
N ALA A 25 -19.32 -11.85 -11.28
CA ALA A 25 -20.02 -13.09 -10.99
C ALA A 25 -21.39 -12.84 -10.36
N CYS A 26 -21.49 -11.87 -9.43
CA CYS A 26 -22.76 -11.48 -8.83
C CYS A 26 -23.76 -11.00 -9.90
N LEU A 27 -23.33 -10.15 -10.83
CA LEU A 27 -24.17 -9.65 -11.92
C LEU A 27 -24.66 -10.77 -12.83
N LEU A 28 -23.77 -11.67 -13.25
CA LEU A 28 -24.12 -12.81 -14.10
C LEU A 28 -25.08 -13.78 -13.41
N LEU A 29 -24.84 -14.10 -12.13
CA LEU A 29 -25.71 -14.99 -11.37
C LEU A 29 -27.10 -14.37 -11.13
N ARG A 30 -27.17 -13.08 -10.78
CA ARG A 30 -28.45 -12.37 -10.60
C ARG A 30 -29.27 -12.31 -11.89
N LYS A 31 -28.61 -12.19 -13.05
CA LYS A 31 -29.29 -12.19 -14.35
C LYS A 31 -29.89 -13.55 -14.71
N ASN A 32 -29.21 -14.63 -14.35
CA ASN A 32 -29.57 -15.99 -14.76
C ASN A 32 -30.35 -16.78 -13.69
N THR A 33 -30.45 -16.27 -12.46
CA THR A 33 -31.17 -16.94 -11.35
C THR A 33 -32.13 -15.97 -10.67
N ARG A 34 -33.41 -16.36 -10.56
CA ARG A 34 -34.47 -15.52 -9.96
C ARG A 34 -34.76 -15.86 -8.50
N ASP A 35 -34.38 -17.05 -8.07
CA ASP A 35 -34.68 -17.66 -6.77
C ASP A 35 -33.42 -17.78 -5.87
N LEU A 36 -32.37 -17.04 -6.21
CA LEU A 36 -31.09 -16.98 -5.50
C LEU A 36 -30.76 -15.53 -5.19
N GLU A 37 -30.55 -15.22 -3.91
CA GLU A 37 -30.00 -13.95 -3.50
C GLU A 37 -28.47 -14.03 -3.53
N VAL A 38 -27.86 -13.27 -4.44
CA VAL A 38 -26.41 -13.30 -4.65
C VAL A 38 -25.77 -12.10 -3.98
N LEU A 39 -24.81 -12.34 -3.08
CA LEU A 39 -24.14 -11.32 -2.28
C LEU A 39 -22.61 -11.37 -2.51
N PRO A 40 -21.97 -10.22 -2.76
CA PRO A 40 -20.52 -10.14 -2.80
C PRO A 40 -19.93 -10.15 -1.38
N LEU A 41 -18.70 -10.62 -1.26
CA LEU A 41 -17.94 -10.55 -0.02
C LEU A 41 -16.43 -10.36 -0.23
N TYR A 42 -15.94 -9.15 0.01
CA TYR A 42 -14.52 -8.82 -0.07
C TYR A 42 -14.14 -7.71 0.94
N SER A 43 -12.84 -7.48 1.12
CA SER A 43 -12.27 -6.60 2.15
C SER A 43 -12.77 -5.16 2.10
N GLU A 44 -12.94 -4.62 0.89
CA GLU A 44 -13.29 -3.23 0.62
C GLU A 44 -14.80 -2.95 0.73
N LEU A 45 -15.62 -3.99 0.94
CA LEU A 45 -17.06 -3.78 1.16
C LEU A 45 -17.31 -3.02 2.48
N PRO A 46 -18.26 -2.07 2.49
CA PRO A 46 -18.75 -1.46 3.71
C PRO A 46 -19.25 -2.49 4.75
N GLU A 47 -19.10 -2.18 6.03
CA GLU A 47 -19.41 -3.14 7.12
C GLU A 47 -20.91 -3.49 7.18
N ASN A 48 -21.77 -2.52 6.88
CA ASN A 48 -23.21 -2.76 6.74
C ASN A 48 -23.55 -3.71 5.58
N GLN A 49 -22.71 -3.80 4.55
CA GLN A 49 -22.88 -4.74 3.44
C GLN A 49 -22.28 -6.11 3.75
N LYS A 50 -21.10 -6.16 4.40
CA LYS A 50 -20.50 -7.42 4.88
C LYS A 50 -21.42 -8.15 5.84
N SER A 51 -21.96 -7.45 6.84
CA SER A 51 -22.88 -8.02 7.84
C SER A 51 -24.16 -8.61 7.23
N ARG A 52 -24.54 -8.23 6.00
CA ARG A 52 -25.68 -8.84 5.30
C ARG A 52 -25.50 -10.33 5.16
N VAL A 53 -24.31 -10.85 4.80
CA VAL A 53 -24.15 -12.30 4.59
C VAL A 53 -24.35 -13.12 5.87
N LEU A 54 -24.33 -12.48 7.05
CA LEU A 54 -24.56 -13.12 8.35
C LEU A 54 -26.04 -13.16 8.74
N GLN A 55 -26.91 -12.40 8.08
CA GLN A 55 -28.33 -12.32 8.41
C GLN A 55 -29.06 -13.59 7.99
N THR A 56 -29.98 -14.07 8.83
CA THR A 56 -30.80 -15.26 8.55
C THR A 56 -31.72 -15.04 7.35
N ARG A 57 -31.81 -16.02 6.44
CA ARG A 57 -32.53 -15.86 5.16
C ARG A 57 -33.66 -16.87 4.95
N THR A 58 -34.71 -16.39 4.30
CA THR A 58 -35.82 -17.21 3.81
C THR A 58 -35.61 -17.72 2.39
N LYS A 59 -34.83 -16.98 1.57
CA LYS A 59 -34.43 -17.38 0.21
C LYS A 59 -33.09 -18.11 0.20
N ARG A 60 -32.82 -18.82 -0.89
CA ARG A 60 -31.47 -19.38 -1.14
C ARG A 60 -30.49 -18.23 -1.32
N MET A 61 -29.36 -18.30 -0.63
CA MET A 61 -28.26 -17.35 -0.72
C MET A 61 -27.09 -17.96 -1.49
N CYS A 62 -26.41 -17.14 -2.27
CA CYS A 62 -25.12 -17.42 -2.87
C CYS A 62 -24.13 -16.33 -2.49
N VAL A 63 -22.94 -16.72 -2.05
CA VAL A 63 -21.88 -15.78 -1.71
C VAL A 63 -20.77 -15.87 -2.75
N CYS A 64 -20.37 -14.73 -3.31
CA CYS A 64 -19.19 -14.61 -4.17
C CYS A 64 -18.14 -13.87 -3.36
N ALA A 65 -17.12 -14.58 -2.87
CA ALA A 65 -16.15 -14.03 -1.93
C ALA A 65 -14.70 -14.14 -2.39
N THR A 66 -13.86 -13.28 -1.83
CA THR A 66 -12.40 -13.47 -1.84
C THR A 66 -11.98 -14.39 -0.69
N ASN A 67 -10.67 -14.51 -0.44
CA ASN A 67 -10.10 -15.25 0.68
C ASN A 67 -10.51 -14.72 2.07
N ILE A 68 -11.23 -13.60 2.18
CA ILE A 68 -11.81 -13.13 3.46
C ILE A 68 -12.73 -14.16 4.11
N ALA A 69 -13.41 -14.99 3.30
CA ALA A 69 -14.31 -16.04 3.78
C ALA A 69 -13.60 -17.31 4.25
N GLU A 70 -12.28 -17.42 4.06
CA GLU A 70 -11.49 -18.58 4.49
C GLU A 70 -11.41 -18.63 6.04
N ALA A 71 -11.03 -17.49 6.63
CA ALA A 71 -10.81 -17.37 8.08
C ALA A 71 -11.49 -16.16 8.73
N SER A 72 -11.50 -15.00 8.07
CA SER A 72 -11.87 -13.73 8.71
C SER A 72 -13.37 -13.55 8.92
N MET A 73 -14.22 -14.13 8.06
CA MET A 73 -15.66 -14.07 8.24
C MET A 73 -16.32 -15.40 7.89
N ILE A 74 -17.10 -15.91 8.86
CA ILE A 74 -17.76 -17.21 8.77
C ILE A 74 -19.21 -16.99 8.39
N VAL A 75 -19.61 -17.55 7.24
CA VAL A 75 -21.00 -17.52 6.77
C VAL A 75 -21.65 -18.87 7.02
N ASP A 76 -22.75 -18.87 7.76
CA ASP A 76 -23.46 -20.08 8.15
C ASP A 76 -24.30 -20.69 7.03
N GLY A 77 -24.44 -22.02 7.08
CA GLY A 77 -25.33 -22.79 6.19
C GLY A 77 -24.73 -23.13 4.83
N ILE A 78 -23.47 -22.80 4.60
CA ILE A 78 -22.77 -23.10 3.36
C ILE A 78 -22.41 -24.58 3.32
N ILE A 79 -22.83 -25.26 2.26
CA ILE A 79 -22.56 -26.69 2.07
C ILE A 79 -22.01 -27.02 0.68
N HIS A 80 -21.98 -26.03 -0.23
CA HIS A 80 -21.41 -26.19 -1.56
C HIS A 80 -20.36 -25.10 -1.76
N ILE A 81 -19.10 -25.51 -1.89
CA ILE A 81 -17.98 -24.61 -2.17
C ILE A 81 -17.59 -24.79 -3.63
N ILE A 82 -17.40 -23.69 -4.34
CA ILE A 82 -16.82 -23.65 -5.68
C ILE A 82 -15.49 -22.91 -5.56
N ASP A 83 -14.39 -23.65 -5.72
CA ASP A 83 -13.04 -23.15 -5.52
C ASP A 83 -12.29 -23.04 -6.86
N LEU A 84 -11.99 -21.81 -7.28
CA LEU A 84 -11.20 -21.52 -8.48
C LEU A 84 -9.70 -21.81 -8.27
N GLY A 85 -9.25 -22.02 -7.03
CA GLY A 85 -7.86 -22.36 -6.73
C GLY A 85 -6.87 -21.19 -6.84
N LYS A 86 -7.38 -19.95 -6.89
CA LYS A 86 -6.57 -18.74 -6.99
C LYS A 86 -6.93 -17.72 -5.90
N ALA A 87 -5.96 -16.86 -5.59
CA ALA A 87 -6.14 -15.68 -4.75
C ALA A 87 -5.12 -14.60 -5.13
N LYS A 88 -5.41 -13.35 -4.74
CA LYS A 88 -4.42 -12.28 -4.72
C LYS A 88 -3.58 -12.38 -3.44
N HIS A 89 -2.26 -12.33 -3.61
CA HIS A 89 -1.28 -12.37 -2.53
C HIS A 89 -0.42 -11.12 -2.58
N ASN A 90 -0.07 -10.60 -1.41
CA ASN A 90 0.98 -9.58 -1.33
C ASN A 90 2.33 -10.24 -1.62
N GLY A 91 3.17 -9.54 -2.36
CA GLY A 91 4.56 -9.89 -2.58
C GLY A 91 5.40 -8.64 -2.47
N TYR A 92 6.63 -8.80 -2.00
CA TYR A 92 7.59 -7.72 -1.90
C TYR A 92 8.83 -8.03 -2.72
N ASN A 93 9.18 -7.14 -3.64
CA ASN A 93 10.45 -7.21 -4.33
C ASN A 93 11.45 -6.27 -3.65
N PRO A 94 12.44 -6.77 -2.88
CA PRO A 94 13.31 -5.93 -2.09
C PRO A 94 14.29 -5.10 -2.91
N ARG A 95 14.71 -5.61 -4.09
CA ARG A 95 15.55 -4.83 -5.00
C ARG A 95 14.79 -3.58 -5.46
N MET A 96 13.50 -3.76 -5.72
CA MET A 96 12.64 -2.71 -6.22
C MET A 96 11.95 -1.87 -5.14
N ARG A 97 11.99 -2.33 -3.88
CA ARG A 97 11.16 -1.82 -2.78
C ARG A 97 9.70 -1.70 -3.18
N LEU A 98 9.24 -2.67 -3.96
CA LEU A 98 7.94 -2.70 -4.62
C LEU A 98 7.04 -3.69 -3.90
N ASN A 99 5.90 -3.20 -3.41
CA ASN A 99 4.79 -4.09 -3.04
C ASN A 99 4.02 -4.43 -4.32
N ALA A 100 3.77 -5.71 -4.53
CA ALA A 100 3.04 -6.23 -5.68
C ALA A 100 1.86 -7.06 -5.17
N LEU A 101 0.71 -6.88 -5.81
CA LEU A 101 -0.46 -7.72 -5.56
C LEU A 101 -0.55 -8.74 -6.69
N ILE A 102 -0.11 -9.96 -6.42
CA ILE A 102 0.05 -10.99 -7.44
C ILE A 102 -1.10 -11.98 -7.33
N THR A 103 -1.85 -12.15 -8.42
CA THR A 103 -2.82 -13.24 -8.54
C THR A 103 -2.08 -14.54 -8.83
N GLY A 104 -2.24 -15.53 -7.97
CA GLY A 104 -1.56 -16.82 -8.11
C GLY A 104 -2.39 -17.99 -7.58
N PRO A 105 -1.89 -19.23 -7.74
CA PRO A 105 -2.51 -20.40 -7.14
C PRO A 105 -2.44 -20.33 -5.61
N ILE A 106 -3.49 -20.79 -4.95
CA ILE A 106 -3.52 -20.92 -3.48
C ILE A 106 -2.64 -22.08 -3.01
N SER A 107 -2.33 -22.11 -1.71
CA SER A 107 -1.66 -23.25 -1.10
C SER A 107 -2.62 -24.43 -0.92
N GLN A 108 -2.07 -25.65 -0.80
CA GLN A 108 -2.84 -26.85 -0.48
C GLN A 108 -3.59 -26.71 0.84
N THR A 109 -2.99 -26.01 1.82
CA THR A 109 -3.63 -25.71 3.11
C THR A 109 -4.81 -24.77 2.92
N ALA A 110 -4.67 -23.68 2.16
CA ALA A 110 -5.79 -22.79 1.85
C ALA A 110 -6.93 -23.50 1.11
N ALA A 111 -6.60 -24.37 0.14
CA ALA A 111 -7.58 -25.19 -0.56
C ALA A 111 -8.34 -26.17 0.35
N ARG A 112 -7.71 -26.63 1.45
CA ARG A 112 -8.38 -27.43 2.50
C ARG A 112 -9.29 -26.56 3.35
N LEU A 113 -8.80 -25.41 3.83
CA LEU A 113 -9.60 -24.46 4.61
C LEU A 113 -10.86 -24.01 3.86
N ARG A 114 -10.75 -23.72 2.56
CA ARG A 114 -11.91 -23.43 1.69
C ARG A 114 -12.90 -24.59 1.62
N ALA A 115 -12.42 -25.83 1.56
CA ALA A 115 -13.28 -27.01 1.57
C ALA A 115 -13.97 -27.22 2.92
N ASP A 116 -13.27 -26.93 4.03
CA ASP A 116 -13.78 -27.04 5.39
C ASP A 116 -14.95 -26.09 5.65
N CYS A 117 -15.04 -24.96 4.93
CA CYS A 117 -16.20 -24.08 4.94
C CYS A 117 -17.52 -24.80 4.59
N ALA A 118 -17.48 -25.83 3.73
CA ALA A 118 -18.66 -26.63 3.37
C ALA A 118 -19.06 -27.64 4.46
N GLY A 119 -18.12 -27.99 5.34
CA GLY A 119 -18.26 -29.09 6.31
C GLY A 119 -18.65 -28.66 7.73
N ARG A 120 -18.78 -27.36 8.00
CA ARG A 120 -18.96 -26.83 9.36
C ARG A 120 -20.26 -27.29 10.03
N ASN A 121 -21.38 -27.19 9.31
CA ASN A 121 -22.70 -27.46 9.88
C ASN A 121 -23.23 -28.85 9.53
N LYS A 122 -22.92 -29.33 8.32
CA LYS A 122 -23.40 -30.58 7.74
C LYS A 122 -22.38 -31.09 6.72
N PRO A 123 -22.42 -32.38 6.34
CA PRO A 123 -21.65 -32.87 5.20
C PRO A 123 -21.93 -32.02 3.95
N GLY A 124 -20.86 -31.49 3.36
CA GLY A 124 -20.91 -30.63 2.18
C GLY A 124 -20.01 -31.13 1.05
N PHE A 125 -20.03 -30.41 -0.06
CA PHE A 125 -19.22 -30.69 -1.25
C PHE A 125 -18.35 -29.49 -1.59
N CYS A 126 -17.09 -29.75 -1.93
CA CYS A 126 -16.17 -28.76 -2.48
C CYS A 126 -15.82 -29.13 -3.93
N TYR A 127 -16.22 -28.28 -4.86
CA TYR A 127 -15.97 -28.39 -6.29
C TYR A 127 -14.75 -27.55 -6.64
N ARG A 128 -13.62 -28.21 -6.93
CA ARG A 128 -12.36 -27.57 -7.30
C ARG A 128 -12.26 -27.47 -8.82
N LEU A 129 -12.06 -26.27 -9.35
CA LEU A 129 -11.94 -26.01 -10.79
C LEU A 129 -10.51 -26.19 -11.31
N TYR A 130 -9.79 -27.16 -10.73
CA TYR A 130 -8.40 -27.48 -11.04
C TYR A 130 -8.16 -28.97 -10.84
N THR A 131 -7.16 -29.52 -11.55
CA THR A 131 -6.90 -30.96 -11.52
C THR A 131 -6.24 -31.39 -10.21
N TYR A 132 -6.38 -32.68 -9.89
CA TYR A 132 -5.65 -33.26 -8.76
C TYR A 132 -4.12 -33.15 -8.94
N LYS A 133 -3.64 -33.24 -10.19
CA LYS A 133 -2.22 -33.05 -10.53
C LYS A 133 -1.76 -31.64 -10.14
N SER A 134 -2.49 -30.60 -10.55
CA SER A 134 -2.17 -29.20 -10.19
C SER A 134 -2.20 -28.97 -8.68
N PHE A 135 -3.17 -29.58 -7.97
CA PHE A 135 -3.21 -29.53 -6.50
C PHE A 135 -1.98 -30.17 -5.83
N LYS A 136 -1.45 -31.27 -6.39
CA LYS A 136 -0.32 -31.99 -5.79
C LYS A 136 1.05 -31.46 -6.20
N GLU A 137 1.22 -31.05 -7.45
CA GLU A 137 2.51 -30.73 -8.06
C GLU A 137 2.75 -29.22 -8.21
N GLU A 138 1.72 -28.43 -8.50
CA GLU A 138 1.87 -26.98 -8.75
C GLU A 138 1.62 -26.13 -7.50
N MET A 139 0.66 -26.53 -6.65
CA MET A 139 0.32 -25.80 -5.43
C MET A 139 1.29 -26.08 -4.29
N LYS A 140 1.83 -25.01 -3.67
CA LYS A 140 2.66 -25.09 -2.47
C LYS A 140 1.88 -25.69 -1.31
N ALA A 141 2.56 -26.44 -0.43
CA ALA A 141 1.91 -27.04 0.75
C ALA A 141 1.30 -25.97 1.69
N PHE A 142 2.07 -24.91 1.95
CA PHE A 142 1.69 -23.80 2.83
C PHE A 142 1.84 -22.46 2.11
N SER A 143 1.05 -21.48 2.54
CA SER A 143 1.22 -20.08 2.11
C SER A 143 2.51 -19.51 2.74
N PRO A 144 3.24 -18.62 2.05
CA PRO A 144 4.42 -17.99 2.63
C PRO A 144 4.04 -17.17 3.88
N PRO A 145 4.91 -17.08 4.89
CA PRO A 145 4.69 -16.24 6.05
C PRO A 145 4.54 -14.76 5.69
N LYS A 146 3.70 -14.03 6.42
CA LYS A 146 3.40 -12.61 6.15
C LYS A 146 4.62 -11.68 6.20
N ILE A 147 5.64 -12.04 6.98
CA ILE A 147 6.90 -11.29 7.07
C ILE A 147 7.70 -11.29 5.76
N HIS A 148 7.40 -12.22 4.83
CA HIS A 148 8.02 -12.28 3.50
C HIS A 148 7.20 -11.58 2.41
N GLU A 149 5.96 -11.18 2.71
CA GLU A 149 5.03 -10.64 1.73
C GLU A 149 5.11 -9.11 1.57
N ASN A 150 5.66 -8.39 2.55
CA ASN A 150 5.65 -6.92 2.58
C ASN A 150 7.02 -6.36 2.99
N GLY A 151 7.26 -5.08 2.70
CA GLY A 151 8.39 -4.35 3.27
C GLY A 151 8.26 -4.26 4.81
N ILE A 152 9.39 -4.35 5.51
CA ILE A 152 9.43 -4.46 6.98
C ILE A 152 9.99 -3.23 7.68
N SER A 153 10.18 -2.10 6.98
CA SER A 153 10.81 -0.89 7.54
C SER A 153 10.08 -0.36 8.79
N GLU A 154 8.74 -0.36 8.78
CA GLU A 154 7.93 0.01 9.94
C GLU A 154 8.14 -0.94 11.12
N PHE A 155 8.16 -2.25 10.85
CA PHE A 155 8.38 -3.27 11.87
C PHE A 155 9.78 -3.15 12.49
N ILE A 156 10.82 -2.97 11.66
CA ILE A 156 12.20 -2.71 12.12
C ILE A 156 12.25 -1.46 13.01
N SER A 157 11.57 -0.37 12.62
CA SER A 157 11.54 0.86 13.41
C SER A 157 10.91 0.64 14.79
N LYS A 158 9.83 -0.16 14.88
CA LYS A 158 9.18 -0.48 16.15
C LYS A 158 10.06 -1.36 17.04
N LEU A 159 10.70 -2.40 16.49
CA LEU A 159 11.64 -3.24 17.25
C LEU A 159 12.78 -2.41 17.85
N LYS A 160 13.40 -1.55 17.04
CA LYS A 160 14.47 -0.67 17.52
C LYS A 160 13.99 0.33 18.58
N ALA A 161 12.77 0.85 18.44
CA ALA A 161 12.18 1.74 19.45
C ALA A 161 11.90 1.04 20.78
N MET A 162 11.68 -0.28 20.77
CA MET A 162 11.57 -1.11 21.98
C MET A 162 12.92 -1.44 22.62
N GLY A 163 14.05 -1.00 22.04
CA GLY A 163 15.40 -1.26 22.54
C GLY A 163 16.07 -2.51 21.95
N LEU A 164 15.50 -3.10 20.90
CA LEU A 164 16.12 -4.23 20.18
C LEU A 164 17.05 -3.70 19.08
N ASP A 165 18.32 -3.48 19.44
CA ASP A 165 19.30 -2.89 18.52
C ASP A 165 19.70 -3.84 17.39
N SER A 166 19.98 -5.11 17.69
CA SER A 166 20.33 -6.13 16.69
C SER A 166 19.08 -6.85 16.18
N VAL A 167 18.49 -6.29 15.13
CA VAL A 167 17.30 -6.87 14.49
C VAL A 167 17.64 -8.23 13.85
N ALA A 168 18.90 -8.44 13.43
CA ALA A 168 19.33 -9.70 12.84
C ALA A 168 19.38 -10.85 13.86
N GLU A 169 19.58 -10.55 15.14
CA GLU A 169 19.60 -11.51 16.25
C GLU A 169 18.22 -11.74 16.87
N PHE A 170 17.20 -11.01 16.42
CA PHE A 170 15.84 -11.21 16.91
C PHE A 170 15.35 -12.62 16.56
N ASP A 171 14.72 -13.29 17.53
CA ASP A 171 14.25 -14.66 17.42
C ASP A 171 12.96 -14.75 16.58
N PHE A 172 13.12 -14.63 15.25
CA PHE A 172 12.02 -14.78 14.32
C PHE A 172 11.61 -16.25 14.18
N VAL A 173 10.31 -16.52 14.28
CA VAL A 173 9.73 -17.82 13.90
C VAL A 173 10.09 -18.16 12.45
N ASP A 174 9.91 -17.19 11.55
CA ASP A 174 10.30 -17.27 10.14
C ASP A 174 11.13 -16.02 9.80
N PRO A 175 12.47 -16.11 9.78
CA PRO A 175 13.31 -14.94 9.54
C PRO A 175 13.09 -14.36 8.14
N PRO A 176 13.03 -13.02 7.98
CA PRO A 176 12.98 -12.39 6.67
C PRO A 176 14.30 -12.61 5.92
N HIS A 177 14.23 -12.58 4.58
CA HIS A 177 15.45 -12.66 3.76
C HIS A 177 16.40 -11.48 4.10
N PRO A 178 17.73 -11.69 4.20
CA PRO A 178 18.69 -10.65 4.60
C PRO A 178 18.60 -9.37 3.77
N GLU A 179 18.33 -9.50 2.46
CA GLU A 179 18.11 -8.35 1.57
C GLU A 179 16.89 -7.50 2.01
N ILE A 180 15.79 -8.11 2.47
CA ILE A 180 14.60 -7.38 2.95
C ILE A 180 14.95 -6.57 4.21
N LEU A 181 15.69 -7.18 5.15
CA LEU A 181 16.19 -6.50 6.35
C LEU A 181 17.10 -5.32 6.00
N PHE A 182 18.07 -5.56 5.12
CA PHE A 182 19.01 -4.53 4.67
C PHE A 182 18.28 -3.34 4.04
N ARG A 183 17.31 -3.59 3.15
CA ARG A 183 16.52 -2.54 2.51
C ARG A 183 15.66 -1.75 3.49
N GLY A 184 15.09 -2.44 4.48
CA GLY A 184 14.33 -1.79 5.54
C GLY A 184 15.19 -0.88 6.42
N LEU A 185 16.38 -1.34 6.82
CA LEU A 185 17.35 -0.50 7.54
C LEU A 185 17.81 0.69 6.69
N GLU A 186 18.09 0.46 5.42
CA GLU A 186 18.49 1.51 4.49
C GLU A 186 17.39 2.58 4.33
N ASP A 187 16.10 2.19 4.25
CA ASP A 187 14.98 3.14 4.25
C ASP A 187 14.94 3.98 5.53
N LEU A 188 15.12 3.37 6.70
CA LEU A 188 15.16 4.09 7.98
C LEU A 188 16.36 5.05 8.07
N GLY A 189 17.50 4.66 7.50
CA GLY A 189 18.70 5.50 7.42
C GLY A 189 18.44 6.75 6.59
N HIS A 190 17.78 6.61 5.44
CA HIS A 190 17.39 7.74 4.61
C HIS A 190 16.36 8.65 5.30
N MET A 191 15.45 8.09 6.08
CA MET A 191 14.53 8.90 6.90
C MET A 191 15.23 9.59 8.09
N GLY A 192 16.49 9.24 8.39
CA GLY A 192 17.22 9.73 9.57
C GLY A 192 16.73 9.13 10.89
N TYR A 193 16.06 7.97 10.84
CA TYR A 193 15.54 7.27 12.02
C TYR A 193 16.55 6.33 12.65
N ILE A 194 17.58 5.97 11.90
CA ILE A 194 18.78 5.31 12.43
C ILE A 194 20.01 6.10 12.02
N ASP A 195 21.06 6.01 12.83
CA ASP A 195 22.37 6.60 12.53
C ASP A 195 23.22 5.66 11.63
N SER A 196 24.46 6.08 11.33
CA SER A 196 25.40 5.30 10.51
C SER A 196 25.87 4.00 11.18
N LYS A 197 25.69 3.86 12.50
CA LYS A 197 25.96 2.63 13.26
C LYS A 197 24.73 1.73 13.35
N GLY A 198 23.58 2.17 12.85
CA GLY A 198 22.31 1.46 12.90
C GLY A 198 21.56 1.63 14.23
N ALA A 199 21.99 2.51 15.12
CA ALA A 199 21.29 2.81 16.36
C ALA A 199 20.09 3.74 16.09
N ILE A 200 18.99 3.57 16.81
CA ILE A 200 17.81 4.42 16.62
C ILE A 200 18.07 5.85 17.10
N THR A 201 17.72 6.83 16.26
CA THR A 201 17.83 8.24 16.62
C THR A 201 16.63 8.69 17.45
N GLU A 202 16.73 9.85 18.12
CA GLU A 202 15.58 10.39 18.83
C GLU A 202 14.40 10.66 17.89
N ARG A 203 14.70 11.11 16.68
CA ARG A 203 13.72 11.26 15.60
C ARG A 203 13.03 9.93 15.26
N GLY A 204 13.80 8.85 15.14
CA GLY A 204 13.25 7.51 14.91
C GLY A 204 12.35 7.03 16.05
N ARG A 205 12.74 7.30 17.31
CA ARG A 205 11.90 7.00 18.48
C ARG A 205 10.59 7.79 18.46
N GLN A 206 10.63 9.08 18.17
CA GLN A 206 9.43 9.90 18.04
C GLN A 206 8.53 9.45 16.88
N ALA A 207 9.11 9.14 15.71
CA ALA A 207 8.37 8.65 14.54
C ALA A 207 7.64 7.33 14.82
N SER A 208 8.26 6.42 15.59
CA SER A 208 7.66 5.13 15.94
C SER A 208 6.38 5.22 16.80
N LYS A 209 6.13 6.38 17.42
CA LYS A 209 4.93 6.64 18.23
C LYS A 209 3.70 7.00 17.37
N LEU A 210 3.87 7.34 16.09
CA LEU A 210 2.74 7.63 15.21
C LEU A 210 1.97 6.35 14.84
N HIS A 211 0.64 6.46 14.70
CA HIS A 211 -0.22 5.36 14.23
C HIS A 211 -0.32 5.27 12.70
N VAL A 212 0.56 5.96 11.98
CA VAL A 212 0.67 5.93 10.51
C VAL A 212 2.08 5.53 10.12
N HIS A 213 2.30 5.27 8.82
CA HIS A 213 3.62 4.91 8.32
C HIS A 213 4.68 5.95 8.77
N PRO A 214 5.85 5.53 9.31
CA PRO A 214 6.83 6.43 9.92
C PRO A 214 7.31 7.57 9.02
N VAL A 215 7.23 7.42 7.69
CA VAL A 215 7.57 8.49 6.72
C VAL A 215 6.85 9.81 7.01
N TRP A 216 5.60 9.75 7.49
CA TRP A 216 4.78 10.93 7.73
C TRP A 216 5.28 11.80 8.89
N PHE A 217 6.09 11.26 9.80
CA PHE A 217 6.71 12.06 10.86
C PHE A 217 7.57 13.18 10.29
N ASN A 218 8.47 12.86 9.34
CA ASN A 218 9.29 13.85 8.66
C ASN A 218 8.44 14.86 7.86
N ALA A 219 7.37 14.38 7.22
CA ALA A 219 6.46 15.24 6.48
C ALA A 219 5.79 16.28 7.39
N ILE A 220 5.29 15.84 8.55
CA ILE A 220 4.65 16.71 9.55
C ILE A 220 5.64 17.74 10.10
N VAL A 221 6.88 17.30 10.38
CA VAL A 221 7.95 18.19 10.88
C VAL A 221 8.32 19.27 9.86
N GLU A 222 8.54 18.91 8.60
CA GLU A 222 8.85 19.88 7.54
C GLU A 222 7.65 20.77 7.21
N ALA A 223 6.44 20.20 7.20
CA ALA A 223 5.22 20.95 6.97
C ALA A 223 4.97 22.00 8.06
N HIS A 224 5.28 21.70 9.33
CA HIS A 224 5.12 22.69 10.40
C HIS A 224 6.02 23.91 10.21
N LYS A 225 7.27 23.71 9.75
CA LYS A 225 8.21 24.80 9.44
C LYS A 225 7.74 25.67 8.28
N LEU A 226 7.06 25.06 7.30
CA LEU A 226 6.50 25.72 6.12
C LEU A 226 5.08 26.23 6.33
N GLY A 227 4.50 26.05 7.52
CA GLY A 227 3.16 26.52 7.82
C GLY A 227 2.04 25.71 7.14
N CYS A 228 2.19 24.40 6.92
CA CYS A 228 1.18 23.54 6.27
C CYS A 228 0.97 22.19 6.99
N SER A 229 1.19 22.16 8.31
CA SER A 229 1.07 20.92 9.09
C SER A 229 -0.37 20.39 9.17
N LEU A 230 -1.40 21.25 9.11
CA LEU A 230 -2.79 20.81 9.11
C LEU A 230 -3.19 20.00 7.87
N GLU A 231 -2.65 20.38 6.72
CA GLU A 231 -2.82 19.70 5.43
C GLU A 231 -2.06 18.39 5.44
N MET A 232 -0.84 18.40 5.98
CA MET A 232 -0.02 17.19 6.08
C MET A 232 -0.64 16.11 6.95
N LEU A 233 -1.26 16.49 8.07
CA LEU A 233 -2.02 15.54 8.91
C LEU A 233 -3.23 14.96 8.17
N ALA A 234 -3.87 15.74 7.29
CA ALA A 234 -4.97 15.25 6.47
C ALA A 234 -4.49 14.26 5.40
N LEU A 235 -3.37 14.57 4.72
CA LEU A 235 -2.75 13.67 3.74
C LEU A 235 -2.27 12.36 4.39
N ALA A 236 -1.65 12.44 5.58
CA ALA A 236 -1.23 11.27 6.34
C ALA A 236 -2.41 10.38 6.77
N ALA A 237 -3.55 10.99 7.13
CA ALA A 237 -4.76 10.25 7.48
C ALA A 237 -5.45 9.62 6.27
N LEU A 238 -5.23 10.15 5.08
CA LEU A 238 -5.76 9.64 3.82
C LEU A 238 -4.91 8.48 3.25
N ASP A 239 -3.64 8.41 3.63
CA ASP A 239 -2.71 7.41 3.12
C ASP A 239 -3.16 5.99 3.49
N GLY A 240 -3.32 5.14 2.47
CA GLY A 240 -3.81 3.77 2.62
C GLY A 240 -5.32 3.58 2.52
N SER A 241 -6.13 4.65 2.44
CA SER A 241 -7.57 4.55 2.21
C SER A 241 -7.91 4.55 0.72
N ASN A 242 -8.77 3.61 0.28
CA ASN A 242 -9.34 3.66 -1.07
C ASN A 242 -10.61 4.53 -1.08
N ILE A 243 -10.44 5.79 -1.50
CA ILE A 243 -11.45 6.84 -1.44
C ILE A 243 -12.57 6.62 -2.48
N TYR A 244 -12.33 5.85 -3.54
CA TYR A 244 -13.25 5.76 -4.67
C TYR A 244 -14.11 4.49 -4.59
N LEU A 245 -15.32 4.61 -4.02
CA LEU A 245 -16.40 3.62 -4.09
C LEU A 245 -17.75 4.38 -3.99
N ARG A 246 -18.87 3.80 -4.49
CA ARG A 246 -20.17 4.50 -4.63
C ARG A 246 -21.20 4.16 -3.52
N PRO A 247 -21.55 5.11 -2.62
CA PRO A 247 -22.71 5.09 -1.72
C PRO A 247 -23.59 6.36 -1.84
N HIS A 248 -24.66 6.52 -1.05
CA HIS A 248 -25.65 7.64 -1.10
C HIS A 248 -25.16 9.00 -0.57
N GLY A 249 -25.82 10.12 -0.96
CA GLY A 249 -25.59 11.48 -0.44
C GLY A 249 -24.54 12.28 -1.23
N TRP A 250 -23.93 13.33 -0.65
CA TRP A 250 -22.87 14.10 -1.33
C TRP A 250 -21.70 13.21 -1.78
N CYS A 251 -21.39 12.16 -1.01
CA CYS A 251 -20.41 11.14 -1.40
C CYS A 251 -20.83 10.36 -2.66
N PHE A 252 -22.13 10.19 -2.92
CA PHE A 252 -22.64 9.63 -4.18
C PHE A 252 -22.29 10.55 -5.35
N ASP A 253 -22.65 11.82 -5.20
CA ASP A 253 -22.49 12.83 -6.25
C ASP A 253 -21.02 13.08 -6.55
N ALA A 254 -20.16 12.99 -5.53
CA ALA A 254 -18.71 13.12 -5.63
C ALA A 254 -17.97 11.81 -5.95
N PHE A 255 -18.68 10.67 -6.09
CA PHE A 255 -18.10 9.34 -6.33
C PHE A 255 -17.08 8.89 -5.25
N LEU A 256 -17.32 9.26 -4.00
CA LEU A 256 -16.47 8.96 -2.84
C LEU A 256 -17.08 7.89 -1.93
N ASN A 257 -16.22 7.09 -1.32
CA ASN A 257 -16.62 6.08 -0.35
C ASN A 257 -16.98 6.71 1.00
N HIS A 258 -18.26 6.69 1.37
CA HIS A 258 -18.77 7.28 2.63
C HIS A 258 -18.04 6.85 3.91
N SER A 259 -17.49 5.63 3.99
CA SER A 259 -16.79 5.18 5.19
C SER A 259 -15.40 5.81 5.34
N VAL A 260 -14.83 6.27 4.22
CA VAL A 260 -13.46 6.82 4.19
C VAL A 260 -13.39 8.19 4.86
N PRO A 261 -14.27 9.18 4.59
CA PRO A 261 -14.26 10.44 5.31
C PRO A 261 -14.33 10.30 6.83
N ASP A 262 -15.18 9.41 7.35
CA ASP A 262 -15.30 9.18 8.80
C ASP A 262 -14.03 8.56 9.38
N GLU A 263 -13.44 7.58 8.68
CA GLU A 263 -12.16 6.98 9.05
C GLU A 263 -11.02 8.00 9.02
N VAL A 264 -10.89 8.76 7.94
CA VAL A 264 -9.89 9.80 7.75
C VAL A 264 -10.04 10.89 8.81
N ALA A 265 -11.27 11.32 9.12
CA ALA A 265 -11.52 12.30 10.17
C ALA A 265 -11.07 11.80 11.54
N ARG A 266 -11.35 10.53 11.85
CA ARG A 266 -10.92 9.88 13.10
C ARG A 266 -9.39 9.77 13.18
N VAL A 267 -8.73 9.26 12.14
CA VAL A 267 -7.26 9.13 12.08
C VAL A 267 -6.61 10.52 12.17
N ARG A 268 -7.12 11.51 11.44
CA ARG A 268 -6.63 12.89 11.50
C ARG A 268 -6.75 13.48 12.91
N GLN A 269 -7.85 13.21 13.62
CA GLN A 269 -8.03 13.67 14.99
C GLN A 269 -7.01 13.03 15.94
N GLN A 270 -6.79 11.72 15.82
CA GLN A 270 -5.74 11.03 16.57
C GLN A 270 -4.36 11.62 16.28
N LEU A 271 -4.03 11.89 15.01
CA LEU A 271 -2.75 12.50 14.63
C LEU A 271 -2.58 13.91 15.19
N LYS A 272 -3.66 14.71 15.32
CA LYS A 272 -3.61 16.02 15.99
C LYS A 272 -3.28 15.87 17.47
N GLU A 273 -3.90 14.92 18.16
CA GLU A 273 -3.61 14.64 19.58
C GLU A 273 -2.15 14.20 19.76
N GLN A 274 -1.66 13.31 18.89
CA GLN A 274 -0.27 12.88 18.89
C GLN A 274 0.70 14.03 18.57
N PHE A 275 0.33 14.93 17.67
CA PHE A 275 1.13 16.11 17.35
C PHE A 275 1.37 16.95 18.62
N HIS A 276 0.33 17.22 19.40
CA HIS A 276 0.47 17.97 20.65
C HIS A 276 1.37 17.27 21.67
N LEU A 277 1.33 15.93 21.72
CA LEU A 277 2.18 15.15 22.63
C LEU A 277 3.64 15.07 22.18
N LEU A 278 3.89 14.97 20.87
CA LEU A 278 5.23 14.82 20.31
C LEU A 278 5.96 16.16 20.15
N PHE A 279 5.22 17.24 19.96
CA PHE A 279 5.75 18.58 19.70
C PHE A 279 5.21 19.57 20.72
N SER A 280 5.40 19.29 22.02
CA SER A 280 4.87 20.13 23.11
C SER A 280 5.37 21.57 23.06
N ASP A 281 6.58 21.80 22.53
CA ASP A 281 7.16 23.13 22.34
C ASP A 281 6.55 23.89 21.16
N TRP A 282 5.87 23.18 20.26
CA TRP A 282 5.24 23.79 19.10
C TRP A 282 3.83 24.25 19.47
N ARG A 283 3.39 25.33 18.82
CA ARG A 283 1.98 25.72 18.87
C ARG A 283 1.12 24.63 18.21
N ALA A 284 -0.19 24.85 18.20
CA ALA A 284 -1.10 23.99 17.45
C ALA A 284 -0.67 23.82 15.97
N PRO A 285 -1.09 22.72 15.31
CA PRO A 285 -0.92 22.57 13.87
C PRO A 285 -1.33 23.84 13.11
N ASN A 286 -0.49 24.25 12.17
CA ASN A 286 -0.60 25.50 11.44
C ASN A 286 -1.02 25.27 9.97
N THR A 287 -1.58 26.31 9.36
CA THR A 287 -1.90 26.38 7.94
C THR A 287 -1.58 27.78 7.43
N THR A 288 -1.07 27.84 6.20
CA THR A 288 -0.92 29.06 5.44
C THR A 288 -2.33 29.45 4.96
N PRO A 289 -2.68 30.74 4.84
CA PRO A 289 -3.97 31.11 4.27
C PRO A 289 -4.12 30.58 2.85
N PHE A 290 -5.29 30.06 2.49
CA PHE A 290 -5.55 29.49 1.16
C PHE A 290 -5.33 30.49 0.01
N ILE A 291 -5.45 31.79 0.28
CA ILE A 291 -5.26 32.87 -0.70
C ILE A 291 -3.76 33.13 -0.97
N ASP A 292 -2.87 32.68 -0.07
CA ASP A 292 -1.42 32.86 -0.25
C ASP A 292 -0.93 32.01 -1.44
N PRO A 293 -0.21 32.58 -2.42
CA PRO A 293 0.38 31.83 -3.53
C PRO A 293 1.29 30.67 -3.07
N ASN A 294 1.83 30.75 -1.86
CA ASN A 294 2.70 29.72 -1.30
C ASN A 294 1.94 28.56 -0.64
N TYR A 295 0.61 28.61 -0.52
CA TYR A 295 -0.17 27.56 0.14
C TYR A 295 0.14 26.18 -0.43
N GLU A 296 -0.04 26.00 -1.74
CA GLU A 296 0.24 24.72 -2.42
C GLU A 296 1.75 24.43 -2.52
N ILE A 297 2.56 25.48 -2.73
CA ILE A 297 4.02 25.36 -2.83
C ILE A 297 4.61 24.80 -1.54
N ASN A 298 4.14 25.28 -0.38
CA ASN A 298 4.59 24.83 0.94
C ASN A 298 4.24 23.35 1.17
N ILE A 299 3.04 22.92 0.78
CA ILE A 299 2.62 21.51 0.86
C ILE A 299 3.51 20.64 -0.02
N ARG A 300 3.68 20.99 -1.29
CA ARG A 300 4.51 20.23 -2.24
C ARG A 300 5.97 20.18 -1.78
N LYS A 301 6.55 21.30 -1.34
CA LYS A 301 7.91 21.34 -0.76
C LYS A 301 8.08 20.43 0.46
N ALA A 302 7.11 20.43 1.38
CA ALA A 302 7.13 19.54 2.54
C ALA A 302 7.12 18.05 2.13
N LEU A 303 6.29 17.70 1.14
CA LEU A 303 6.28 16.36 0.55
C LEU A 303 7.61 16.06 -0.13
N THR A 304 8.17 16.97 -0.92
CA THR A 304 9.46 16.79 -1.61
C THR A 304 10.58 16.48 -0.63
N ARG A 305 10.71 17.26 0.46
CA ARG A 305 11.74 17.05 1.49
C ARG A 305 11.61 15.72 2.24
N THR A 306 10.45 15.09 2.17
CA THR A 306 10.17 13.84 2.86
C THR A 306 10.28 12.63 1.93
N PHE A 307 9.66 12.73 0.76
CA PHE A 307 9.56 11.66 -0.24
C PHE A 307 10.64 11.77 -1.32
N TYR A 308 11.68 12.58 -1.14
CA TYR A 308 12.78 12.76 -2.09
C TYR A 308 13.45 11.45 -2.54
N TYR A 309 13.40 10.42 -1.70
CA TYR A 309 13.95 9.11 -2.03
C TYR A 309 13.02 8.24 -2.91
N ARG A 310 11.80 8.71 -3.12
CA ARG A 310 10.75 8.25 -4.04
C ARG A 310 10.46 9.35 -5.08
N SER A 311 11.50 10.03 -5.55
CA SER A 311 11.39 10.94 -6.68
C SER A 311 11.79 10.25 -7.97
N ASP A 312 11.15 10.61 -9.07
CA ASP A 312 11.42 10.09 -10.40
C ASP A 312 11.55 11.24 -11.41
N PHE A 313 12.32 11.01 -12.46
CA PHE A 313 12.55 11.96 -13.54
C PHE A 313 11.96 11.43 -14.84
N ARG A 314 11.31 12.30 -15.61
CA ARG A 314 10.70 11.94 -16.88
C ARG A 314 11.74 11.38 -17.85
N ASP A 315 11.44 10.25 -18.46
CA ASP A 315 12.26 9.69 -19.54
C ASP A 315 11.98 10.46 -20.85
N PRO A 316 12.98 11.12 -21.46
CA PRO A 316 12.79 11.83 -22.72
C PRO A 316 12.32 10.94 -23.88
N ALA A 317 12.55 9.62 -23.79
CA ALA A 317 12.19 8.67 -24.85
C ALA A 317 10.70 8.22 -24.80
N GLY A 318 9.97 8.54 -23.74
CA GLY A 318 8.62 8.01 -23.49
C GLY A 318 7.56 9.09 -23.19
N ILE A 319 6.29 8.71 -23.38
CA ILE A 319 5.12 9.51 -22.97
C ILE A 319 4.70 9.00 -21.59
N ASP A 320 4.72 9.87 -20.58
CA ASP A 320 4.44 9.53 -19.17
C ASP A 320 5.28 8.36 -18.58
N GLN A 321 6.46 8.13 -19.17
CA GLN A 321 7.44 7.18 -18.66
C GLN A 321 8.45 7.93 -17.80
N TYR A 322 8.74 7.37 -16.63
CA TYR A 322 9.66 7.95 -15.67
C TYR A 322 10.72 6.94 -15.27
N ARG A 323 11.86 7.44 -14.81
CA ARG A 323 12.97 6.62 -14.32
C ARG A 323 13.13 6.82 -12.82
N VAL A 324 13.04 5.68 -12.11
CA VAL A 324 13.24 5.65 -10.67
C VAL A 324 14.63 6.07 -10.31
N VAL A 325 14.76 7.04 -9.39
CA VAL A 325 16.06 7.59 -9.05
C VAL A 325 17.01 6.49 -8.59
N ARG A 326 16.64 5.71 -7.58
CA ARG A 326 17.55 4.71 -6.98
C ARG A 326 17.95 3.56 -7.89
N ALA A 327 17.08 3.16 -8.82
CA ALA A 327 17.20 1.90 -9.53
C ALA A 327 17.35 2.04 -11.05
N ASN A 328 17.04 3.22 -11.59
CA ASN A 328 17.02 3.53 -13.02
C ASN A 328 16.19 2.53 -13.84
N TRP A 329 15.02 2.16 -13.31
CA TRP A 329 14.04 1.40 -14.06
C TRP A 329 12.92 2.30 -14.51
N GLN A 330 12.31 1.90 -15.61
CA GLN A 330 11.18 2.57 -16.18
C GLN A 330 9.90 2.20 -15.44
N VAL A 331 9.10 3.21 -15.12
CA VAL A 331 7.83 3.09 -14.43
C VAL A 331 6.86 4.10 -15.01
N ASP A 332 5.59 3.72 -15.09
CA ASP A 332 4.52 4.56 -15.62
C ASP A 332 3.69 5.15 -14.47
N ILE A 333 3.05 6.29 -14.71
CA ILE A 333 2.03 6.81 -13.78
C ILE A 333 0.79 5.91 -13.84
N HIS A 334 0.21 5.56 -12.69
CA HIS A 334 -1.02 4.77 -12.65
C HIS A 334 -2.15 5.49 -13.42
N PRO A 335 -2.93 4.79 -14.27
CA PRO A 335 -3.98 5.41 -15.09
C PRO A 335 -5.02 6.24 -14.32
N ASP A 336 -5.31 5.85 -13.08
CA ASP A 336 -6.25 6.56 -12.21
C ASP A 336 -5.70 7.88 -11.62
N SER A 337 -4.42 8.19 -11.87
CA SER A 337 -3.80 9.43 -11.40
C SER A 337 -4.22 10.62 -12.25
N HIS A 338 -4.56 11.73 -11.60
CA HIS A 338 -4.80 13.02 -12.27
C HIS A 338 -3.55 13.61 -12.96
N GLN A 339 -2.37 13.00 -12.76
CA GLN A 339 -1.09 13.42 -13.33
C GLN A 339 -0.78 12.76 -14.68
N VAL A 340 -1.62 11.84 -15.16
CA VAL A 340 -1.46 11.23 -16.49
C VAL A 340 -1.58 12.31 -17.57
N GLY A 341 -0.62 12.34 -18.50
CA GLY A 341 -0.54 13.31 -19.59
C GLY A 341 0.10 14.65 -19.19
N ALA A 342 0.32 14.90 -17.90
CA ALA A 342 0.85 16.19 -17.43
C ALA A 342 2.34 16.37 -17.75
N ASN A 343 3.09 15.26 -17.93
CA ASN A 343 4.45 15.28 -18.47
C ASN A 343 5.46 16.16 -17.69
N HIS A 344 5.27 16.30 -16.38
CA HIS A 344 6.17 17.04 -15.49
C HIS A 344 7.59 16.46 -15.52
N GLU A 345 8.60 17.32 -15.45
CA GLU A 345 10.01 16.88 -15.49
C GLU A 345 10.37 16.00 -14.29
N CYS A 346 9.88 16.38 -13.11
CA CYS A 346 10.13 15.65 -11.88
C CYS A 346 8.85 15.47 -11.06
N ILE A 347 8.74 14.30 -10.47
CA ILE A 347 7.62 13.89 -9.64
C ILE A 347 8.13 13.19 -8.38
N ILE A 348 7.32 13.18 -7.34
CA ILE A 348 7.42 12.25 -6.22
C ILE A 348 6.20 11.34 -6.21
N PHE A 349 6.33 10.14 -5.65
CA PHE A 349 5.23 9.20 -5.55
C PHE A 349 5.12 8.57 -4.15
N GLY A 350 3.89 8.25 -3.77
CA GLY A 350 3.59 7.57 -2.51
C GLY A 350 3.93 6.08 -2.61
N ASN A 351 3.33 5.37 -3.56
CA ASN A 351 3.43 3.91 -3.64
C ASN A 351 3.81 3.45 -5.05
N LEU A 352 4.53 2.34 -5.10
CA LEU A 352 4.82 1.62 -6.33
C LEU A 352 4.01 0.32 -6.31
N THR A 353 3.29 0.04 -7.38
CA THR A 353 2.45 -1.16 -7.53
C THR A 353 2.80 -1.91 -8.81
N TYR A 354 2.49 -3.21 -8.85
CA TYR A 354 2.71 -4.05 -10.03
C TYR A 354 1.46 -4.84 -10.38
N SER A 355 1.03 -4.69 -11.64
CA SER A 355 -0.07 -5.45 -12.23
C SER A 355 0.26 -5.74 -13.70
N GLY A 356 1.32 -6.50 -13.95
CA GLY A 356 1.86 -6.76 -15.29
C GLY A 356 2.87 -5.70 -15.75
N ILE A 357 2.56 -4.42 -15.47
CA ILE A 357 3.44 -3.26 -15.61
C ILE A 357 3.59 -2.59 -14.23
N GLN A 358 4.66 -1.83 -14.04
CA GLN A 358 4.95 -1.08 -12.81
C GLN A 358 4.28 0.28 -12.88
N TYR A 359 3.52 0.62 -11.83
CA TYR A 359 2.80 1.89 -11.75
C TYR A 359 3.12 2.65 -10.46
N MET A 360 3.30 3.97 -10.58
CA MET A 360 3.32 4.89 -9.45
C MET A 360 1.92 5.38 -9.12
N SER A 361 1.58 5.36 -7.84
CA SER A 361 0.35 5.92 -7.29
C SER A 361 0.66 7.04 -6.29
N ASN A 362 -0.31 7.93 -6.08
CA ASN A 362 -0.16 9.16 -5.26
C ASN A 362 1.00 10.04 -5.77
N VAL A 363 0.95 10.34 -7.08
CA VAL A 363 1.99 11.13 -7.77
C VAL A 363 1.75 12.62 -7.54
N THR A 364 2.80 13.35 -7.21
CA THR A 364 2.80 14.81 -7.06
C THR A 364 3.94 15.41 -7.87
N ALA A 365 3.64 16.41 -8.69
CA ALA A 365 4.66 17.17 -9.43
C ALA A 365 5.55 17.96 -8.47
N VAL A 366 6.85 18.02 -8.76
CA VAL A 366 7.83 18.78 -7.95
C VAL A 366 8.89 19.44 -8.83
N GLU A 367 9.48 20.49 -8.28
CA GLU A 367 10.48 21.32 -8.93
C GLU A 367 11.87 20.71 -8.68
N PRO A 368 12.69 20.47 -9.73
CA PRO A 368 14.02 19.90 -9.59
C PRO A 368 14.94 20.69 -8.63
N GLU A 369 14.75 22.01 -8.53
CA GLU A 369 15.49 22.89 -7.63
C GLU A 369 15.35 22.47 -6.17
N TRP A 370 14.15 22.06 -5.77
CA TRP A 370 13.87 21.66 -4.38
C TRP A 370 14.57 20.34 -4.02
N LEU A 371 14.76 19.46 -5.00
CA LEU A 371 15.53 18.23 -4.83
C LEU A 371 17.03 18.51 -4.81
N ALA A 372 17.51 19.42 -5.67
CA ALA A 372 18.93 19.78 -5.76
C ALA A 372 19.52 20.33 -4.45
N GLU A 373 18.69 20.95 -3.60
CA GLU A 373 19.06 21.44 -2.27
C GLU A 373 19.42 20.31 -1.27
N LEU A 374 18.91 19.10 -1.48
CA LEU A 374 19.02 18.00 -0.53
C LEU A 374 20.37 17.28 -0.64
N ASP A 375 20.93 16.85 0.50
CA ASP A 375 22.24 16.18 0.52
C ASP A 375 22.26 14.91 -0.35
N PHE A 376 21.14 14.17 -0.40
CA PHE A 376 20.97 13.00 -1.25
C PHE A 376 21.26 13.28 -2.74
N PHE A 377 20.91 14.47 -3.21
CA PHE A 377 21.07 14.87 -4.61
C PHE A 377 22.40 15.53 -4.91
N LYS A 378 23.30 15.73 -3.94
CA LYS A 378 24.66 16.23 -4.22
C LYS A 378 25.47 15.21 -4.99
N GLU A 379 26.21 15.65 -6.02
CA GLU A 379 26.95 14.78 -6.95
C GLU A 379 27.87 13.75 -6.25
N LYS A 380 28.48 14.15 -5.12
CA LYS A 380 29.34 13.27 -4.29
C LYS A 380 28.63 11.99 -3.80
N ASN A 381 27.30 12.03 -3.66
CA ASN A 381 26.48 10.97 -3.10
C ASN A 381 25.83 10.11 -4.20
N TRP A 382 26.02 10.44 -5.48
CA TRP A 382 25.38 9.70 -6.57
C TRP A 382 25.99 8.32 -6.80
N PRO A 383 25.16 7.27 -6.94
CA PRO A 383 25.66 5.93 -7.11
C PRO A 383 26.35 5.75 -8.48
N ARG A 384 27.53 5.13 -8.47
CA ARG A 384 28.33 4.83 -9.66
C ARG A 384 28.35 3.33 -9.96
N LYS A 385 28.54 2.99 -11.23
CA LYS A 385 28.88 1.64 -11.68
C LYS A 385 30.38 1.39 -11.42
N PRO A 386 30.85 0.13 -11.41
CA PRO A 386 32.28 -0.18 -11.23
C PRO A 386 33.21 0.51 -12.24
N ASN A 387 32.70 0.82 -13.42
CA ASN A 387 33.41 1.57 -14.47
C ASN A 387 33.38 3.10 -14.29
N GLY A 388 32.94 3.60 -13.14
CA GLY A 388 32.90 5.03 -12.81
C GLY A 388 31.70 5.82 -13.36
N VAL A 389 30.94 5.24 -14.30
CA VAL A 389 29.75 5.87 -14.91
C VAL A 389 28.62 5.97 -13.89
N TYR A 390 27.92 7.11 -13.86
CA TYR A 390 26.74 7.26 -13.01
C TYR A 390 25.69 6.19 -13.32
N ARG A 391 25.13 5.57 -12.28
CA ARG A 391 23.96 4.68 -12.47
C ARG A 391 22.75 5.43 -12.99
N MET A 392 22.76 6.75 -12.79
CA MET A 392 21.70 7.68 -13.10
C MET A 392 22.17 8.85 -13.96
N PRO A 393 22.32 8.66 -15.27
CA PRO A 393 22.79 9.73 -16.15
C PRO A 393 21.86 10.95 -16.14
N ILE A 394 20.55 10.75 -15.92
CA ILE A 394 19.55 11.82 -15.97
C ILE A 394 19.80 12.94 -14.96
N LEU A 395 20.38 12.65 -13.78
CA LEU A 395 20.70 13.68 -12.79
C LEU A 395 21.75 14.66 -13.30
N GLN A 396 22.60 14.26 -14.24
CA GLN A 396 23.61 15.14 -14.82
C GLN A 396 22.98 16.23 -15.68
N THR A 397 21.84 15.93 -16.32
CA THR A 397 21.14 16.89 -17.18
C THR A 397 20.08 17.69 -16.44
N THR A 398 19.48 17.13 -15.38
CA THR A 398 18.38 17.79 -14.64
C THR A 398 18.84 18.47 -13.34
N ILE A 399 19.62 17.79 -12.50
CA ILE A 399 19.98 18.28 -11.15
C ILE A 399 21.34 18.97 -11.11
N LEU A 400 22.35 18.44 -11.79
CA LEU A 400 23.71 19.01 -11.77
C LEU A 400 23.76 20.50 -12.15
N PRO A 401 23.01 20.98 -13.17
CA PRO A 401 23.04 22.39 -13.56
C PRO A 401 22.48 23.33 -12.48
N LEU A 402 21.66 22.81 -11.58
CA LEU A 402 21.01 23.57 -10.50
C LEU A 402 21.85 23.66 -9.24
N GLN A 403 22.95 22.90 -9.15
CA GLN A 403 23.86 22.94 -8.01
C GLN A 403 24.77 24.16 -8.09
N PRO A 404 25.04 24.82 -6.95
CA PRO A 404 26.00 25.92 -6.92
C PRO A 404 27.36 25.42 -7.42
N LYS A 405 27.86 26.03 -8.50
CA LYS A 405 29.20 25.73 -9.02
C LYS A 405 30.22 26.06 -7.93
N LYS A 406 31.09 25.11 -7.57
CA LYS A 406 32.24 25.40 -6.70
C LYS A 406 33.04 26.52 -7.35
N ASP A 407 33.14 27.65 -6.68
CA ASP A 407 34.09 28.69 -7.05
C ASP A 407 35.50 28.11 -6.90
N PRO A 408 36.31 28.02 -7.98
CA PRO A 408 37.65 27.42 -7.91
C PRO A 408 38.65 28.24 -7.07
N LYS A 409 38.22 29.35 -6.45
CA LYS A 409 39.08 30.27 -5.68
C LYS A 409 39.09 30.05 -4.17
N ASN A 410 38.30 29.12 -3.62
CA ASN A 410 38.25 28.86 -2.18
C ASN A 410 38.40 27.36 -1.86
N THR A 411 39.50 26.77 -2.28
CA THR A 411 39.98 25.51 -1.69
C THR A 411 41.11 25.88 -0.73
N PRO A 412 41.00 25.65 0.59
CA PRO A 412 42.14 25.77 1.47
C PRO A 412 43.15 24.66 1.11
N GLU A 413 44.41 25.05 0.95
CA GLU A 413 45.56 24.14 0.79
C GLU A 413 45.72 23.16 1.95
#